data_AF-A7Z2P1-F1
#
_entry.id   AF-A7Z2P1-F1
#
_cell.length_a   1.000
_cell.length_b   1.000
_cell.length_c   1.000
_cell.angle_alpha   90.00
_cell.angle_beta   90.00
_cell.angle_gamma   90.00
#
_symmetry.space_group_name_H-M   'P 1'
#
loop_
_entity.id
_entity.type
_entity.pdbx_description
1 polymer ?
#
loop_
_entity_poly.entity_id
_entity_poly.type
_entity_poly.pdbx_seq_one_letter_code
_entity_poly.pdbx_strand_id
1 'polypeptide(L)'
;MAKYSSKINKIRTFALSLVFVGFIIMYIGLFFKQSVLLASLFMILGLLSIGLSTAVYFWIGMLSTKAVRVMCPACEKETKILGRVDMCMHCREPLTLDKGLEGKAFDESYNRKNSVK
;
A
#
# COMPACT_ATOMS: atom_id res chain seq x y z
N MET A 1 10.17 6.24 -17.72
CA MET A 1 9.33 6.43 -16.53
C MET A 1 9.45 5.19 -15.66
N ALA A 2 9.93 5.32 -14.41
CA ALA A 2 9.98 4.18 -13.50
C ALA A 2 8.56 3.62 -13.33
N LYS A 3 8.39 2.33 -13.69
CA LYS A 3 7.09 1.62 -13.65
C LYS A 3 6.57 1.41 -12.21
N TYR A 4 7.32 1.88 -11.23
CA TYR A 4 7.07 1.64 -9.82
C TYR A 4 6.27 2.81 -9.23
N SER A 5 5.21 2.47 -8.50
CA SER A 5 4.38 3.43 -7.77
C SER A 5 4.85 3.50 -6.32
N SER A 6 4.71 4.67 -5.69
CA SER A 6 5.06 4.86 -4.27
C SER A 6 4.44 3.76 -3.41
N LYS A 7 5.21 3.30 -2.41
CA LYS A 7 4.80 2.20 -1.51
C LYS A 7 3.41 2.42 -0.94
N ILE A 8 3.12 3.66 -0.52
CA ILE A 8 1.83 4.05 0.04
C ILE A 8 0.70 3.83 -0.99
N ASN A 9 0.89 4.25 -2.24
CA ASN A 9 -0.16 4.16 -3.25
C ASN A 9 -0.41 2.70 -3.71
N LYS A 10 0.64 1.88 -3.77
CA LYS A 10 0.51 0.44 -4.08
C LYS A 10 -0.31 -0.29 -3.02
N ILE A 11 -0.07 -0.01 -1.74
CA ILE A 11 -0.82 -0.69 -0.68
C ILE A 11 -2.25 -0.13 -0.54
N ARG A 12 -2.47 1.18 -0.78
CA ARG A 12 -3.83 1.76 -0.83
C ARG A 12 -4.71 1.10 -1.90
N THR A 13 -4.17 0.96 -3.11
CA THR A 13 -4.90 0.32 -4.22
C THR A 13 -5.13 -1.17 -3.94
N PHE A 14 -4.18 -1.86 -3.30
CA PHE A 14 -4.36 -3.23 -2.85
C PHE A 14 -5.51 -3.37 -1.83
N ALA A 15 -5.55 -2.51 -0.80
CA ALA A 15 -6.63 -2.52 0.19
C ALA A 15 -8.00 -2.27 -0.46
N LEU A 16 -8.08 -1.32 -1.41
CA LEU A 16 -9.30 -1.06 -2.17
C LEU A 16 -9.74 -2.27 -3.01
N SER A 17 -8.79 -2.95 -3.68
CA SER A 17 -9.08 -4.17 -4.42
C SER A 17 -9.64 -5.29 -3.54
N LEU A 18 -9.15 -5.40 -2.31
CA LEU A 18 -9.58 -6.43 -1.36
C LEU A 18 -11.05 -6.24 -0.93
N VAL A 19 -11.50 -4.99 -0.82
CA VAL A 19 -12.92 -4.65 -0.60
C VAL A 19 -13.80 -5.15 -1.75
N PHE A 20 -13.39 -4.92 -3.01
CA PHE A 20 -14.14 -5.41 -4.17
C PHE A 20 -14.23 -6.94 -4.21
N VAL A 21 -13.12 -7.64 -3.88
CA VAL A 21 -13.11 -9.09 -3.74
C VAL A 21 -14.10 -9.54 -2.66
N GLY A 22 -14.14 -8.86 -1.51
CA GLY A 22 -15.12 -9.12 -0.45
C GLY A 22 -16.58 -9.04 -0.94
N PHE A 23 -16.92 -7.99 -1.70
CA PHE A 23 -18.26 -7.86 -2.29
C PHE A 23 -18.59 -8.98 -3.28
N ILE A 24 -17.62 -9.40 -4.11
CA ILE A 24 -17.79 -10.52 -5.05
C ILE A 24 -18.07 -11.81 -4.29
N ILE A 25 -17.32 -12.09 -3.22
CA ILE A 25 -17.52 -13.26 -2.36
C ILE A 25 -18.92 -13.25 -1.74
N MET A 26 -19.39 -12.09 -1.26
CA MET A 26 -20.75 -11.95 -0.73
C MET A 26 -21.82 -12.21 -1.79
N TYR A 27 -21.63 -11.69 -3.00
CA TYR A 27 -22.58 -11.86 -4.11
C TYR A 27 -22.67 -13.32 -4.57
N ILE A 28 -21.54 -14.03 -4.65
CA ILE A 28 -21.51 -15.47 -4.94
C ILE A 28 -22.26 -16.26 -3.86
N GLY A 29 -22.10 -15.88 -2.59
CA GLY A 29 -22.84 -16.48 -1.48
C GLY A 29 -24.37 -16.37 -1.63
N LEU A 30 -24.87 -15.30 -2.27
CA LEU A 30 -26.30 -15.12 -2.51
C LEU A 30 -26.87 -16.07 -3.57
N PHE A 31 -26.07 -16.64 -4.48
CA PHE A 31 -26.57 -17.64 -5.43
C PHE A 31 -26.86 -18.99 -4.77
N PHE A 32 -26.15 -19.32 -3.68
CA PHE A 32 -26.31 -20.59 -2.96
C PHE A 32 -27.36 -20.52 -1.84
N LYS A 33 -28.38 -19.66 -1.96
CA LYS A 33 -29.45 -19.51 -0.95
C LYS A 33 -30.16 -20.82 -0.57
N GLN A 34 -30.10 -21.83 -1.42
CA GLN A 34 -30.68 -23.16 -1.16
C GLN A 34 -30.03 -23.84 0.05
N SER A 35 -28.75 -23.57 0.31
CA SER A 35 -28.01 -24.09 1.46
C SER A 35 -27.68 -22.95 2.42
N VAL A 36 -28.52 -22.79 3.47
CA VAL A 36 -28.37 -21.76 4.50
C VAL A 36 -26.96 -21.72 5.09
N LEU A 37 -26.34 -22.89 5.31
CA LEU A 37 -24.96 -22.99 5.81
C LEU A 37 -23.94 -22.37 4.86
N LEU A 38 -24.07 -22.64 3.56
CA LEU A 38 -23.11 -22.17 2.57
C LEU A 38 -23.25 -20.66 2.37
N ALA A 39 -24.48 -20.16 2.30
CA ALA A 39 -24.77 -18.73 2.23
C ALA A 39 -24.19 -17.97 3.44
N SER A 40 -24.36 -18.51 4.66
CA SER A 40 -23.81 -17.90 5.88
C SER A 40 -22.29 -17.86 5.88
N LEU A 41 -21.63 -18.95 5.48
CA LEU A 41 -20.17 -19.02 5.36
C LEU A 41 -19.61 -17.96 4.40
N PHE A 42 -20.19 -17.84 3.20
CA PHE A 42 -19.77 -16.83 2.23
C PHE A 42 -20.01 -15.39 2.74
N MET A 43 -21.11 -15.16 3.46
CA MET A 43 -21.41 -13.84 4.04
C MET A 43 -20.39 -13.45 5.13
N ILE A 44 -20.06 -14.38 6.04
CA ILE A 44 -19.05 -14.17 7.08
C ILE A 44 -17.66 -13.97 6.45
N LEU A 45 -17.31 -14.77 5.45
CA LEU A 45 -16.03 -14.66 4.75
C LEU A 45 -15.91 -13.30 4.02
N GLY A 46 -16.99 -12.85 3.38
CA GLY A 46 -17.05 -11.53 2.76
C GLY A 46 -16.91 -10.39 3.77
N LEU A 47 -17.60 -10.49 4.91
CA LEU A 47 -17.48 -9.52 6.00
C LEU A 47 -16.05 -9.47 6.57
N LEU A 48 -15.44 -10.63 6.79
CA LEU A 48 -14.04 -10.75 7.22
C LEU A 48 -13.09 -10.11 6.20
N SER A 49 -13.31 -10.34 4.90
CA SER A 49 -12.51 -9.73 3.84
C SER A 49 -12.57 -8.20 3.89
N ILE A 50 -13.77 -7.62 4.05
CA ILE A 50 -13.95 -6.16 4.16
C ILE A 50 -13.32 -5.62 5.46
N GLY A 51 -13.50 -6.35 6.58
CA GLY A 51 -12.89 -6.01 7.87
C GLY A 51 -11.36 -5.99 7.82
N LEU A 52 -10.77 -7.05 7.25
CA LEU A 52 -9.32 -7.14 7.02
C LEU A 52 -8.82 -6.02 6.10
N SER A 53 -9.58 -5.67 5.06
CA SER A 53 -9.25 -4.56 4.17
C SER A 53 -9.15 -3.24 4.94
N THR A 54 -10.08 -3.01 5.86
CA THR A 54 -10.13 -1.81 6.70
C THR A 54 -8.96 -1.79 7.69
N ALA A 55 -8.64 -2.93 8.30
CA ALA A 55 -7.49 -3.06 9.20
C ALA A 55 -6.16 -2.78 8.46
N VAL A 56 -5.99 -3.33 7.26
CA VAL A 56 -4.83 -3.06 6.40
C VAL A 56 -4.76 -1.57 6.05
N TYR A 57 -5.88 -0.98 5.63
CA TYR A 57 -5.96 0.46 5.34
C TYR A 57 -5.56 1.32 6.54
N PHE A 58 -6.05 0.96 7.74
CA PHE A 58 -5.72 1.66 8.98
C PHE A 58 -4.23 1.55 9.34
N TRP A 59 -3.64 0.36 9.21
CA TRP A 59 -2.21 0.14 9.49
C TRP A 59 -1.31 0.98 8.59
N ILE A 60 -1.69 1.15 7.31
CA ILE A 60 -0.98 2.00 6.35
C ILE A 60 -1.18 3.48 6.69
N GLY A 61 -2.37 3.85 7.14
CA GLY A 61 -2.66 5.19 7.67
C GLY A 61 -1.69 5.56 8.78
N MET A 62 -1.53 4.68 9.78
CA MET A 62 -0.57 4.83 10.87
C MET A 62 0.89 4.84 10.39
N LEU A 63 1.22 4.13 9.31
CA LEU A 63 2.56 4.19 8.72
C LEU A 63 2.82 5.55 8.04
N SER A 64 1.80 6.13 7.40
CA SER A 64 1.88 7.41 6.69
C SER A 64 1.97 8.62 7.63
N THR A 65 1.59 8.48 8.90
CA THR A 65 1.80 9.53 9.92
C THR A 65 3.25 9.57 10.40
N LYS A 66 4.00 8.46 10.31
CA LYS A 66 5.42 8.38 10.68
C LYS A 66 6.39 8.80 9.57
N ALA A 67 5.89 8.94 8.34
CA ALA A 67 6.70 9.32 7.19
C ALA A 67 7.12 10.79 7.25
N VAL A 68 8.39 11.06 6.91
CA VAL A 68 8.94 12.42 6.85
C VAL A 68 8.36 13.15 5.64
N ARG A 69 7.89 14.38 5.85
CA ARG A 69 7.44 15.25 4.75
C ARG A 69 8.63 16.03 4.22
N VAL A 70 8.91 15.90 2.94
CA VAL A 70 9.95 16.68 2.25
C VAL A 70 9.39 17.25 0.95
N MET A 71 9.94 18.38 0.52
CA MET A 71 9.65 18.94 -0.79
C MET A 71 10.46 18.20 -1.84
N CYS A 72 9.80 17.68 -2.87
CA CYS A 72 10.50 17.04 -3.97
C CYS A 72 11.21 18.11 -4.84
N PRO A 73 12.52 18.00 -5.11
CA PRO A 73 13.25 19.01 -5.89
C PRO A 73 12.81 19.06 -7.36
N ALA A 74 12.26 17.97 -7.89
CA ALA A 74 11.83 17.89 -9.30
C ALA A 74 10.43 18.47 -9.54
N CYS A 75 9.52 18.36 -8.57
CA CYS A 75 8.12 18.78 -8.76
C CYS A 75 7.60 19.79 -7.74
N GLU A 76 8.43 20.21 -6.78
CA GLU A 76 8.13 21.17 -5.70
C GLU A 76 6.85 20.86 -4.89
N LYS A 77 6.40 19.61 -4.94
CA LYS A 77 5.25 19.13 -4.19
C LYS A 77 5.72 18.46 -2.92
N GLU A 78 4.99 18.69 -1.83
CA GLU A 78 5.16 17.93 -0.61
C GLU A 78 4.92 16.45 -0.88
N THR A 79 5.94 15.64 -0.63
CA THR A 79 5.83 14.18 -0.70
C THR A 79 6.24 13.57 0.63
N LYS A 80 5.53 12.51 1.02
CA LYS A 80 5.87 11.72 2.20
C LYS A 80 6.79 10.60 1.77
N ILE A 81 7.95 10.50 2.41
CA ILE A 81 8.93 9.43 2.16
C ILE A 81 8.89 8.44 3.33
N LEU A 82 8.77 7.16 3.03
CA LEU A 82 8.82 6.09 4.02
C LEU A 82 10.22 5.42 4.03
N GLY A 83 10.99 5.65 5.10
CA GLY A 83 12.35 5.14 5.24
C GLY A 83 13.40 6.09 4.66
N ARG A 84 14.57 5.57 4.28
CA ARG A 84 15.67 6.35 3.68
C ARG A 84 15.51 6.56 2.18
N VAL A 85 14.89 5.61 1.49
CA VAL A 85 14.70 5.62 0.04
C VAL A 85 13.25 5.29 -0.28
N ASP A 86 12.57 6.22 -0.94
CA ASP A 86 11.22 6.04 -1.47
C ASP A 86 11.09 6.84 -2.77
N MET A 87 9.95 6.75 -3.43
CA MET A 87 9.68 7.53 -4.64
C MET A 87 8.64 8.60 -4.38
N CYS A 88 8.81 9.74 -5.05
CA CYS A 88 7.84 10.82 -4.96
C CYS A 88 6.48 10.34 -5.45
N MET A 89 5.44 10.64 -4.66
CA MET A 89 4.08 10.21 -4.98
C MET A 89 3.50 10.87 -6.25
N HIS A 90 4.07 12.01 -6.66
CA HIS A 90 3.60 12.79 -7.81
C HIS A 90 4.41 12.55 -9.08
N CYS A 91 5.73 12.72 -9.04
CA CYS A 91 6.60 12.58 -10.21
C CYS A 91 7.20 11.16 -10.37
N ARG A 92 7.12 10.30 -9.36
CA ARG A 92 7.75 8.96 -9.33
C ARG A 92 9.28 8.98 -9.53
N GLU A 93 9.90 10.11 -9.25
CA GLU A 93 11.35 10.26 -9.12
C GLU A 93 11.83 9.45 -7.89
N PRO A 94 12.97 8.73 -7.98
CA PRO A 94 13.60 8.17 -6.79
C PRO A 94 14.11 9.29 -5.89
N LEU A 95 13.67 9.32 -4.63
CA LEU A 95 14.16 10.25 -3.62
C LEU A 95 14.90 9.49 -2.54
N THR A 96 16.08 9.99 -2.18
CA THR A 96 16.84 9.51 -1.02
C THR A 96 16.93 10.64 0.00
N LEU A 97 16.85 10.30 1.28
CA LEU A 97 17.16 11.21 2.38
C LEU A 97 18.64 11.15 2.77
N ASP A 98 19.36 10.13 2.28
CA ASP A 98 20.73 9.82 2.65
C ASP A 98 21.67 10.21 1.51
N LYS A 99 22.59 11.16 1.78
CA LYS A 99 23.58 11.65 0.79
C LYS A 99 24.49 10.53 0.28
N GLY A 100 24.73 9.49 1.10
CA GLY A 100 25.56 8.35 0.70
C GLY A 100 24.94 7.45 -0.38
N LEU A 101 23.66 7.67 -0.71
CA LEU A 101 22.93 6.94 -1.74
C LEU A 101 22.67 7.80 -2.99
N GLU A 102 23.04 9.09 -2.97
CA GLU A 102 22.92 9.94 -4.16
C GLU A 102 23.83 9.40 -5.28
N GLY A 103 23.23 9.12 -6.44
CA GLY A 103 23.93 8.55 -7.60
C GLY A 103 23.91 7.02 -7.70
N LYS A 104 23.44 6.29 -6.67
CA LYS A 104 23.21 4.83 -6.79
C LYS A 104 21.87 4.57 -7.48
N ALA A 105 21.79 3.46 -8.23
CA ALA A 105 20.53 3.01 -8.80
C ALA A 105 19.50 2.79 -7.68
N PHE A 106 18.28 3.26 -7.86
CA PHE A 106 17.22 3.13 -6.85
C PHE A 106 17.02 1.65 -6.51
N ASP A 107 17.25 1.31 -5.25
CA ASP A 107 17.09 -0.06 -4.78
C ASP A 107 16.36 -0.07 -3.43
N GLU A 108 15.27 -0.83 -3.34
CA GLU A 108 14.47 -0.89 -2.12
C GLU A 108 15.21 -1.59 -0.97
N SER A 109 16.26 -2.34 -1.32
CA SER A 109 17.16 -3.02 -0.39
C SER A 109 17.83 -2.05 0.57
N TYR A 110 18.09 -0.80 0.17
CA TYR A 110 18.74 0.22 1.02
C TYR A 110 17.93 0.63 2.26
N ASN A 111 16.63 0.32 2.33
CA ASN A 111 15.84 0.53 3.54
C ASN A 111 16.13 -0.50 4.65
N ARG A 112 16.85 -1.60 4.36
CA ARG A 112 17.23 -2.59 5.37
C ARG A 112 18.37 -2.00 6.22
N LYS A 113 18.19 -1.96 7.55
CA LYS A 113 19.19 -1.46 8.53
C LYS A 113 20.63 -1.97 8.30
N ASN A 114 20.79 -3.16 7.70
CA ASN A 114 22.07 -3.85 7.52
C ASN A 114 22.67 -3.78 6.11
N SER A 115 22.05 -3.10 5.12
CA SER A 115 22.58 -3.08 3.75
C SER A 115 23.66 -2.01 3.52
N VAL A 116 23.97 -1.18 4.52
CA VAL A 116 25.08 -0.23 4.46
C VAL A 116 26.11 -0.68 5.50
N LYS A 117 26.93 -1.66 5.11
CA LYS A 117 28.28 -1.82 5.65
C LYS A 117 29.24 -1.45 4.52
#